data_AF-A5Z4M4-F1
#
_entry.id   AF-A5Z4M4-F1
#
_cell.length_a   1.000
_cell.length_b   1.000
_cell.length_c   1.000
_cell.angle_alpha   90.00
_cell.angle_beta   90.00
_cell.angle_gamma   90.00
#
_symmetry.space_group_name_H-M   'P 1'
#
loop_
_entity.id
_entity.type
_entity.pdbx_description
1 polymer ?
#
loop_
_entity_poly.entity_id
_entity_poly.type
_entity_poly.pdbx_seq_one_letter_code
_entity_poly.pdbx_strand_id
1 'polypeptide(L)'
;MKNIIKDTLILFAITLVAGLGLGLVYNVTANSRAMQEEKTKTEAYNTVMPGLGSFDNVSFDSVAADKYIKEQINKNETEKTIKSYNATIDEVIKAKDKSGNDLGYIITVTDNEAYGGSLQMTVGIKDDGTVMGISFLSLSETPGLGMKAKDDDFMSQFSKKKVDFFKYTKSGAKADNEINAISSATITSNAVTHGVNGAIYCVDFITGGGK
;
A
#
# COMPACT_ATOMS: atom_id res chain seq x y z
N MET A 1 -27.96 6.62 -47.63
CA MET A 1 -28.51 7.16 -46.37
C MET A 1 -29.28 6.12 -45.54
N LYS A 2 -30.30 5.43 -46.08
CA LYS A 2 -31.09 4.41 -45.34
C LYS A 2 -30.25 3.29 -44.70
N ASN A 3 -29.26 2.74 -45.41
CA ASN A 3 -28.42 1.66 -44.89
C ASN A 3 -27.51 2.13 -43.74
N ILE A 4 -26.90 3.31 -43.88
CA ILE A 4 -26.08 3.93 -42.83
C ILE A 4 -26.88 4.15 -41.54
N ILE A 5 -28.12 4.64 -41.65
CA ILE A 5 -29.01 4.86 -40.49
C ILE A 5 -29.37 3.52 -39.82
N LYS A 6 -29.68 2.49 -40.61
CA LYS A 6 -29.98 1.14 -40.10
C LYS A 6 -28.79 0.54 -39.35
N ASP A 7 -27.60 0.61 -39.94
CA ASP A 7 -26.39 0.03 -39.35
C ASP A 7 -26.01 0.77 -38.05
N THR A 8 -26.19 2.09 -38.01
CA THR A 8 -26.00 2.90 -36.79
C THR A 8 -26.97 2.50 -35.68
N LEU A 9 -28.26 2.28 -36.01
CA LEU A 9 -29.26 1.84 -35.02
C LEU A 9 -29.00 0.43 -34.50
N ILE A 10 -28.52 -0.48 -35.37
CA ILE A 10 -28.13 -1.84 -34.96
C ILE A 10 -26.94 -1.78 -34.00
N LEU A 11 -25.90 -0.99 -34.33
CA LEU A 11 -24.75 -0.84 -33.45
C LEU A 11 -25.15 -0.22 -32.10
N PHE A 12 -26.01 0.81 -32.11
CA PHE A 12 -26.54 1.40 -30.89
C PHE A 12 -27.33 0.41 -30.03
N ALA A 13 -28.16 -0.43 -30.64
CA ALA A 13 -28.91 -1.45 -29.90
C ALA A 13 -27.98 -2.47 -29.24
N ILE A 14 -26.94 -2.92 -29.95
CA ILE A 14 -25.96 -3.87 -29.41
C ILE A 14 -25.18 -3.24 -28.27
N THR A 15 -24.69 -2.00 -28.41
CA THR A 15 -23.94 -1.34 -27.33
C THR A 15 -24.81 -1.04 -26.12
N LEU A 16 -26.09 -0.71 -26.31
CA LEU A 16 -27.05 -0.52 -25.23
C LEU A 16 -27.26 -1.81 -24.43
N VAL A 17 -27.51 -2.94 -25.12
CA VAL A 17 -27.69 -4.23 -24.45
C VAL A 17 -26.43 -4.67 -23.72
N ALA A 18 -25.25 -4.50 -24.33
CA ALA A 18 -23.97 -4.83 -23.70
C ALA A 18 -23.71 -3.95 -22.46
N GLY A 19 -23.98 -2.64 -22.54
CA GLY A 19 -23.83 -1.71 -21.42
C GLY A 19 -24.77 -2.03 -20.26
N LEU A 20 -26.03 -2.37 -20.54
CA LEU A 20 -27.00 -2.81 -19.54
C LEU A 20 -26.56 -4.13 -18.89
N GLY A 21 -26.07 -5.09 -19.67
CA GLY A 21 -25.55 -6.36 -19.17
C GLY A 21 -24.37 -6.16 -18.22
N LEU A 22 -23.39 -5.34 -18.61
CA LEU A 22 -22.25 -4.99 -17.76
C LEU A 22 -22.68 -4.25 -16.48
N GLY A 23 -23.62 -3.30 -16.59
CA GLY A 23 -24.14 -2.53 -15.46
C GLY A 23 -24.85 -3.39 -14.42
N LEU A 24 -25.65 -4.37 -14.87
CA LEU A 24 -26.32 -5.33 -13.97
C LEU A 24 -25.31 -6.20 -13.23
N VAL A 25 -24.32 -6.76 -13.94
CA VAL A 25 -23.27 -7.57 -13.33
C VAL A 25 -22.47 -6.76 -12.31
N TYR A 26 -22.11 -5.52 -12.64
CA TYR A 26 -21.40 -4.62 -11.74
C TYR A 26 -22.22 -4.37 -10.45
N ASN A 27 -23.51 -4.08 -10.57
CA ASN A 27 -24.35 -3.79 -9.40
C ASN A 27 -24.54 -5.02 -8.50
N VAL A 28 -24.81 -6.19 -9.08
CA VAL A 28 -24.96 -7.45 -8.34
C VAL A 28 -23.66 -7.85 -7.63
N THR A 29 -22.50 -7.61 -8.24
CA THR A 29 -21.20 -7.95 -7.65
C THR A 29 -20.66 -6.90 -6.68
N ALA A 30 -21.20 -5.67 -6.68
CA ALA A 30 -20.72 -4.57 -5.83
C ALA A 30 -20.74 -4.92 -4.33
N ASN A 31 -21.83 -5.55 -3.86
CA ASN A 31 -21.94 -5.95 -2.45
C ASN A 31 -20.87 -6.99 -2.07
N SER A 32 -20.65 -8.00 -2.92
CA SER A 32 -19.62 -9.02 -2.69
C SER A 32 -18.20 -8.44 -2.70
N ARG A 33 -17.96 -7.41 -3.53
CA ARG A 33 -16.66 -6.72 -3.58
C ARG A 33 -16.38 -5.94 -2.30
N ALA A 34 -17.37 -5.19 -1.81
CA ALA A 34 -17.23 -4.44 -0.56
C ALA A 34 -16.91 -5.35 0.63
N MET A 35 -17.63 -6.48 0.76
CA MET A 35 -17.36 -7.45 1.82
C MET A 35 -15.97 -8.09 1.72
N GLN A 36 -15.52 -8.39 0.49
CA GLN A 36 -14.20 -8.96 0.27
C GLN A 36 -13.08 -7.95 0.57
N GLU A 37 -13.30 -6.67 0.23
CA GLU A 37 -12.36 -5.57 0.53
C GLU A 37 -12.23 -5.36 2.04
N GLU A 38 -13.34 -5.31 2.79
CA GLU A 38 -13.31 -5.20 4.25
C GLU A 38 -12.65 -6.41 4.92
N LYS A 39 -12.95 -7.62 4.44
CA LYS A 39 -12.31 -8.85 4.92
C LYS A 39 -10.80 -8.83 4.68
N THR A 40 -10.38 -8.47 3.46
CA THR A 40 -8.96 -8.39 3.09
C THR A 40 -8.24 -7.33 3.92
N LYS A 41 -8.87 -6.17 4.17
CA LYS A 41 -8.32 -5.14 5.06
C LYS A 41 -8.16 -5.65 6.50
N THR A 42 -9.20 -6.29 7.04
CA THR A 42 -9.16 -6.83 8.39
C THR A 42 -8.12 -7.94 8.55
N GLU A 43 -7.98 -8.81 7.55
CA GLU A 43 -6.93 -9.84 7.51
C GLU A 43 -5.53 -9.21 7.41
N ALA A 44 -5.37 -8.18 6.58
CA ALA A 44 -4.12 -7.44 6.46
C ALA A 44 -3.73 -6.77 7.79
N TYR A 45 -4.67 -6.13 8.49
CA TYR A 45 -4.44 -5.53 9.81
C TYR A 45 -3.96 -6.56 10.84
N ASN A 46 -4.59 -7.74 10.88
CA ASN A 46 -4.17 -8.83 11.77
C ASN A 46 -2.79 -9.40 11.38
N THR A 47 -2.48 -9.43 10.09
CA THR A 47 -1.18 -9.91 9.57
C THR A 47 -0.05 -8.97 9.99
N VAL A 48 -0.24 -7.66 9.84
CA VAL A 48 0.80 -6.67 10.17
C VAL A 48 0.86 -6.34 11.66
N MET A 49 -0.23 -6.57 12.39
CA MET A 49 -0.31 -6.35 13.85
C MET A 49 -0.92 -7.56 14.56
N PRO A 50 -0.12 -8.62 14.82
CA PRO A 50 -0.60 -9.79 15.56
C PRO A 50 -1.09 -9.41 16.96
N GLY A 51 -2.27 -9.88 17.34
CA GLY A 51 -2.88 -9.57 18.64
C GLY A 51 -3.84 -8.40 18.64
N LEU A 52 -4.13 -7.82 17.46
CA LEU A 52 -5.16 -6.81 17.28
C LEU A 52 -6.51 -7.29 17.87
N GLY A 53 -7.06 -6.50 18.78
CA GLY A 53 -8.38 -6.69 19.37
C GLY A 53 -9.37 -5.66 18.82
N SER A 54 -9.00 -4.38 18.86
CA SER A 54 -9.79 -3.27 18.33
C SER A 54 -8.90 -2.25 17.63
N PHE A 55 -9.51 -1.40 16.81
CA PHE A 55 -8.82 -0.36 16.09
C PHE A 55 -9.66 0.91 16.04
N ASP A 56 -8.99 2.06 16.13
CA ASP A 56 -9.59 3.39 16.04
C ASP A 56 -8.94 4.18 14.91
N ASN A 57 -9.73 4.89 14.11
CA ASN A 57 -9.19 5.79 13.09
C ASN A 57 -8.54 7.02 13.74
N VAL A 58 -7.34 7.35 13.28
CA VAL A 58 -6.60 8.54 13.73
C VAL A 58 -6.82 9.65 12.72
N SER A 59 -7.38 10.77 13.18
CA SER A 59 -7.40 12.00 12.39
C SER A 59 -6.05 12.70 12.50
N PHE A 60 -5.47 13.04 11.36
CA PHE A 60 -4.20 13.76 11.26
C PHE A 60 -4.29 14.79 10.12
N ASP A 61 -3.41 15.79 10.17
CA ASP A 61 -3.25 16.74 9.06
C ASP A 61 -2.51 16.05 7.92
N SER A 62 -3.26 15.52 6.95
CA SER A 62 -2.72 14.78 5.82
C SER A 62 -1.84 15.64 4.92
N VAL A 63 -2.12 16.95 4.80
CA VAL A 63 -1.33 17.86 3.97
C VAL A 63 0.02 18.15 4.61
N ALA A 64 0.02 18.41 5.93
CA ALA A 64 1.27 18.60 6.68
C ALA A 64 2.10 17.31 6.74
N ALA A 65 1.44 16.16 6.96
CA ALA A 65 2.09 14.85 6.96
C ALA A 65 2.73 14.55 5.60
N ASP A 66 2.01 14.73 4.49
CA ASP A 66 2.55 14.49 3.14
C ASP A 66 3.77 15.37 2.84
N LYS A 67 3.75 16.63 3.29
CA LYS A 67 4.90 17.53 3.15
C LYS A 67 6.09 17.04 3.96
N TYR A 68 5.86 16.67 5.24
CA TYR A 68 6.90 16.16 6.13
C TYR A 68 7.53 14.88 5.59
N ILE A 69 6.71 13.91 5.18
CA ILE A 69 7.14 12.63 4.64
C ILE A 69 8.02 12.85 3.40
N LYS A 70 7.58 13.70 2.45
CA LYS A 70 8.36 14.02 1.25
C LYS A 70 9.72 14.64 1.59
N GLU A 71 9.76 15.54 2.58
CA GLU A 71 11.01 16.17 3.02
C GLU A 71 11.98 15.15 3.63
N GLN A 72 11.49 14.28 4.53
CA GLN A 72 12.33 13.26 5.17
C GLN A 72 12.82 12.20 4.19
N ILE A 73 11.98 11.79 3.23
CA ILE A 73 12.39 10.84 2.19
C ILE A 73 13.48 11.46 1.32
N ASN A 74 13.28 12.67 0.81
CA ASN A 74 14.28 13.35 -0.02
C ASN A 74 15.62 13.58 0.71
N LYS A 75 15.60 13.74 2.04
CA LYS A 75 16.79 13.91 2.86
C LYS A 75 17.59 12.61 3.03
N ASN A 76 16.91 11.48 3.21
CA ASN A 76 17.54 10.18 3.49
C ASN A 76 17.83 9.35 2.23
N GLU A 77 17.12 9.64 1.14
CA GLU A 77 17.30 9.01 -0.17
C GLU A 77 18.52 9.61 -0.88
N THR A 78 19.70 9.09 -0.54
CA THR A 78 21.00 9.58 -1.06
C THR A 78 21.41 8.93 -2.39
N GLU A 79 20.77 7.83 -2.80
CA GLU A 79 20.97 7.18 -4.09
C GLU A 79 19.91 7.62 -5.11
N LYS A 80 20.27 7.68 -6.40
CA LYS A 80 19.32 7.96 -7.48
C LYS A 80 18.27 6.84 -7.54
N THR A 81 17.12 7.07 -6.94
CA THR A 81 15.97 6.18 -7.09
C THR A 81 15.50 6.13 -8.53
N ILE A 82 14.91 4.99 -8.88
CA ILE A 82 14.44 4.74 -10.25
C ILE A 82 13.28 5.69 -10.57
N LYS A 83 12.46 6.00 -9.57
CA LYS A 83 11.30 6.89 -9.63
C LYS A 83 11.23 7.72 -8.35
N SER A 84 10.76 8.96 -8.49
CA SER A 84 10.56 9.87 -7.36
C SER A 84 9.48 9.35 -6.42
N TYR A 85 9.59 9.65 -5.13
CA TYR A 85 8.56 9.31 -4.15
C TYR A 85 7.18 9.86 -4.57
N ASN A 86 6.21 8.96 -4.72
CA ASN A 86 4.83 9.27 -5.05
C ASN A 86 3.89 8.26 -4.38
N ALA A 87 3.99 8.24 -3.04
CA ALA A 87 3.06 7.53 -2.20
C ALA A 87 2.19 8.50 -1.36
N THR A 88 0.97 8.07 -1.09
CA THR A 88 -0.03 8.78 -0.29
C THR A 88 -0.43 7.93 0.91
N ILE A 89 -0.62 8.57 2.05
CA ILE A 89 -1.19 7.93 3.23
C ILE A 89 -2.72 7.96 3.11
N ASP A 90 -3.32 6.79 2.92
CA ASP A 90 -4.76 6.68 2.72
C ASP A 90 -5.51 6.65 4.05
N GLU A 91 -4.93 6.02 5.07
CA GLU A 91 -5.57 5.78 6.35
C GLU A 91 -4.52 5.53 7.44
N VAL A 92 -4.81 6.04 8.65
CA VAL A 92 -4.03 5.72 9.84
C VAL A 92 -4.95 5.22 10.93
N ILE A 93 -4.61 4.05 11.45
CA ILE A 93 -5.36 3.35 12.48
C ILE A 93 -4.47 3.21 13.71
N LYS A 94 -5.02 3.49 14.90
CA LYS A 94 -4.43 3.10 16.18
C LYS A 94 -4.88 1.68 16.51
N ALA A 95 -3.95 0.76 16.62
CA ALA A 95 -4.21 -0.63 16.97
C ALA A 95 -4.16 -0.83 18.49
N LYS A 96 -5.14 -1.57 19.01
CA LYS A 96 -5.23 -1.96 20.43
C LYS A 96 -5.35 -3.46 20.57
N ASP A 97 -4.80 -4.01 21.64
CA ASP A 97 -4.95 -5.42 21.98
C ASP A 97 -6.35 -5.74 22.51
N LYS A 98 -6.63 -7.02 22.77
CA LYS A 98 -7.90 -7.47 23.35
C LYS A 98 -8.17 -6.95 24.77
N SER A 99 -7.14 -6.45 25.45
CA SER A 99 -7.21 -5.86 26.79
C SER A 99 -7.40 -4.33 26.75
N GLY A 100 -7.34 -3.73 25.55
CA GLY A 100 -7.45 -2.29 25.34
C GLY A 100 -6.11 -1.53 25.43
N ASN A 101 -4.97 -2.22 25.49
CA ASN A 101 -3.65 -1.58 25.48
C ASN A 101 -3.26 -1.20 24.05
N ASP A 102 -2.61 -0.05 23.90
CA ASP A 102 -2.07 0.38 22.61
C ASP A 102 -0.97 -0.58 22.14
N LEU A 103 -1.11 -1.07 20.91
CA LEU A 103 -0.11 -1.91 20.23
C LEU A 103 0.75 -1.09 19.27
N GLY A 104 0.22 0.00 18.74
CA GLY A 104 0.86 0.85 17.76
C GLY A 104 -0.12 1.40 16.74
N TYR A 105 0.37 1.57 15.52
CA TYR A 105 -0.36 2.10 14.38
C TYR A 105 -0.35 1.11 13.21
N ILE A 106 -1.42 1.15 12.42
CA ILE A 106 -1.53 0.49 11.13
C ILE A 106 -1.77 1.57 10.09
N ILE A 107 -0.92 1.64 9.08
CA ILE A 107 -0.91 2.71 8.10
C ILE A 107 -1.21 2.07 6.74
N THR A 108 -2.26 2.54 6.08
CA THR A 108 -2.55 2.17 4.70
C THR A 108 -1.88 3.17 3.78
N VAL A 109 -1.02 2.69 2.89
CA VAL A 109 -0.24 3.51 1.97
C VAL A 109 -0.47 3.02 0.55
N THR A 110 -0.74 3.96 -0.36
CA THR A 110 -0.76 3.70 -1.80
C THR A 110 0.46 4.33 -2.44
N ASP A 111 1.28 3.53 -3.09
CA ASP A 111 2.41 3.99 -3.90
C ASP A 111 2.06 3.86 -5.39
N ASN A 112 2.20 4.96 -6.14
CA ASN A 112 1.82 5.03 -7.56
C ASN A 112 2.98 4.77 -8.52
N GLU A 113 4.15 4.37 -8.00
CA GLU A 113 5.36 4.16 -8.77
C GLU A 113 5.67 2.71 -9.08
N ALA A 114 4.86 1.77 -8.60
CA ALA A 114 4.98 0.36 -8.94
C ALA A 114 4.99 0.14 -10.47
N TYR A 115 5.61 -0.95 -10.92
CA TYR A 115 5.74 -1.21 -12.35
C TYR A 115 4.38 -1.51 -12.99
N GLY A 116 3.53 -2.21 -12.25
CA GLY A 116 2.14 -2.51 -12.63
C GLY A 116 1.13 -1.36 -12.45
N GLY A 117 1.57 -0.17 -12.06
CA GLY A 117 0.69 0.96 -11.71
C GLY A 117 0.79 1.31 -10.24
N SER A 118 -0.34 1.37 -9.54
CA SER A 118 -0.34 1.57 -8.09
C SER A 118 -0.29 0.25 -7.33
N LEU A 119 0.40 0.25 -6.19
CA LEU A 119 0.29 -0.77 -5.17
C LEU A 119 -0.29 -0.14 -3.90
N GLN A 120 -1.10 -0.91 -3.18
CA GLN A 120 -1.64 -0.49 -1.89
C GLN A 120 -1.27 -1.53 -0.85
N MET A 121 -0.69 -1.07 0.25
CA MET A 121 -0.25 -1.93 1.34
C MET A 121 -0.66 -1.35 2.69
N THR A 122 -0.69 -2.23 3.68
CA THR A 122 -0.77 -1.88 5.09
C THR A 122 0.58 -2.14 5.73
N VAL A 123 0.98 -1.25 6.63
CA VAL A 123 2.23 -1.34 7.38
C VAL A 123 1.88 -1.25 8.86
N GLY A 124 2.27 -2.25 9.63
CA GLY A 124 2.10 -2.26 11.09
C GLY A 124 3.36 -1.70 11.76
N ILE A 125 3.21 -0.69 12.60
CA ILE A 125 4.32 -0.04 13.30
C ILE A 125 3.96 0.10 14.77
N LYS A 126 4.83 -0.35 15.68
CA LYS A 126 4.65 -0.16 17.12
C LYS A 126 4.85 1.29 17.54
N ASP A 127 4.36 1.63 18.74
CA ASP A 127 4.57 2.97 19.33
C ASP A 127 6.05 3.32 19.52
N ASP A 128 6.94 2.32 19.60
CA ASP A 128 8.38 2.53 19.68
C ASP A 128 9.07 2.72 18.31
N GLY A 129 8.32 2.74 17.20
CA GLY A 129 8.81 2.85 15.83
C GLY A 129 9.23 1.53 15.19
N THR A 130 9.04 0.38 15.86
CA THR A 130 9.36 -0.93 15.27
C THR A 130 8.33 -1.31 14.21
N VAL A 131 8.77 -1.52 12.97
CA VAL A 131 7.93 -2.09 11.90
C VAL A 131 7.68 -3.57 12.21
N MET A 132 6.43 -3.95 12.36
CA MET A 132 6.00 -5.31 12.68
C MET A 132 5.86 -6.19 11.44
N GLY A 133 5.42 -5.59 10.33
CA GLY A 133 5.28 -6.27 9.05
C GLY A 133 4.51 -5.43 8.03
N ILE A 134 4.41 -5.97 6.82
CA ILE A 134 3.65 -5.39 5.70
C ILE A 134 2.69 -6.41 5.12
N SER A 135 1.57 -5.94 4.56
CA SER A 135 0.63 -6.78 3.82
C SER A 135 -0.03 -6.00 2.69
N PHE A 136 -0.23 -6.62 1.53
CA PHE A 136 -0.76 -5.95 0.35
C PHE A 136 -2.29 -6.05 0.28
N LEU A 137 -2.95 -4.89 0.18
CA LEU A 137 -4.38 -4.82 -0.17
C LEU A 137 -4.57 -4.95 -1.68
N SER A 138 -3.68 -4.33 -2.46
CA SER A 138 -3.67 -4.40 -3.91
C SER A 138 -2.23 -4.44 -4.43
N LEU A 139 -1.97 -5.35 -5.35
CA LEU A 139 -0.70 -5.44 -6.06
C LEU A 139 -0.95 -6.11 -7.41
N SER A 140 -0.68 -5.40 -8.49
CA SER A 140 -0.92 -5.85 -9.87
C SER A 140 0.38 -5.88 -10.67
N GLU A 141 1.34 -6.68 -10.22
CA GLU A 141 2.68 -6.76 -10.82
C GLU A 141 2.86 -7.94 -11.77
N THR A 142 3.97 -7.96 -12.51
CA THR A 142 4.28 -9.08 -13.42
C THR A 142 4.50 -10.37 -12.62
N PRO A 143 3.75 -11.47 -12.90
CA PRO A 143 3.94 -12.77 -12.25
C PRO A 143 5.37 -13.30 -12.39
N GLY A 144 5.93 -13.84 -11.31
CA GLY A 144 7.32 -14.34 -11.27
C GLY A 144 8.41 -13.25 -11.16
N LEU A 145 8.04 -11.98 -11.29
CA LEU A 145 8.90 -10.82 -11.10
C LEU A 145 8.40 -9.99 -9.91
N GLY A 146 7.68 -8.89 -10.13
CA GLY A 146 7.22 -7.99 -9.06
C GLY A 146 6.19 -8.62 -8.12
N MET A 147 5.46 -9.65 -8.55
CA MET A 147 4.55 -10.38 -7.66
C MET A 147 5.26 -11.09 -6.50
N LYS A 148 6.59 -11.31 -6.60
CA LYS A 148 7.41 -11.80 -5.49
C LYS A 148 7.47 -10.85 -4.30
N ALA A 149 6.97 -9.62 -4.45
CA ALA A 149 6.79 -8.72 -3.31
C ALA A 149 5.82 -9.29 -2.26
N LYS A 150 4.90 -10.18 -2.65
CA LYS A 150 4.01 -10.92 -1.73
C LYS A 150 4.66 -12.15 -1.12
N ASP A 151 5.88 -12.51 -1.53
CA ASP A 151 6.54 -13.68 -0.96
C ASP A 151 7.05 -13.33 0.45
N ASP A 152 6.90 -14.28 1.38
CA ASP A 152 7.32 -14.10 2.78
C ASP A 152 8.82 -13.74 2.89
N ASP A 153 9.65 -14.28 2.00
CA ASP A 153 11.09 -13.97 1.91
C ASP A 153 11.35 -12.47 1.70
N PHE A 154 10.48 -11.78 0.97
CA PHE A 154 10.62 -10.34 0.75
C PHE A 154 9.98 -9.53 1.88
N MET A 155 8.74 -9.87 2.28
CA MET A 155 8.00 -9.12 3.31
C MET A 155 8.65 -9.20 4.70
N SER A 156 9.21 -10.35 5.04
CA SER A 156 9.88 -10.56 6.33
C SER A 156 11.12 -9.67 6.53
N GLN A 157 11.72 -9.16 5.45
CA GLN A 157 12.85 -8.24 5.51
C GLN A 157 12.53 -6.91 6.20
N PHE A 158 11.25 -6.53 6.27
CA PHE A 158 10.77 -5.31 6.96
C PHE A 158 10.28 -5.60 8.39
N SER A 159 10.07 -6.87 8.73
CA SER A 159 9.39 -7.27 9.96
C SER A 159 10.32 -7.24 11.17
N LYS A 160 9.80 -6.81 12.31
CA LYS A 160 10.49 -6.71 13.62
C LYS A 160 11.76 -5.85 13.58
N LYS A 161 11.78 -4.82 12.75
CA LYS A 161 12.93 -3.92 12.61
C LYS A 161 12.56 -2.51 13.03
N LYS A 162 13.45 -1.90 13.81
CA LYS A 162 13.36 -0.51 14.23
C LYS A 162 14.45 0.28 13.54
N VAL A 163 14.08 0.96 12.47
CA VAL A 163 14.98 1.78 11.65
C VAL A 163 14.26 3.04 11.22
N ASP A 164 15.00 4.14 11.06
CA ASP A 164 14.42 5.42 10.65
C ASP A 164 14.10 5.45 9.15
N PHE A 165 14.87 4.69 8.35
CA PHE A 165 14.72 4.65 6.90
C PHE A 165 15.27 3.35 6.32
N PHE A 166 14.44 2.62 5.57
CA PHE A 166 14.85 1.48 4.78
C PHE A 166 15.41 1.89 3.43
N LYS A 167 16.46 1.21 2.99
CA LYS A 167 17.00 1.30 1.63
C LYS A 167 17.04 -0.09 1.02
N TYR A 168 16.76 -0.21 -0.28
CA TYR A 168 16.95 -1.47 -0.97
C TYR A 168 18.36 -1.57 -1.55
N THR A 169 18.85 -2.79 -1.69
CA THR A 169 20.15 -3.09 -2.29
C THR A 169 20.04 -4.26 -3.26
N LYS A 170 20.83 -4.20 -4.34
CA LYS A 170 20.97 -5.30 -5.31
C LYS A 170 22.13 -6.25 -4.98
N SER A 171 22.95 -5.87 -3.99
CA SER A 171 24.23 -6.53 -3.69
C SER A 171 24.21 -7.37 -2.41
N GLY A 172 23.02 -7.62 -1.86
CA GLY A 172 22.86 -8.26 -0.56
C GLY A 172 22.73 -7.23 0.58
N ALA A 173 21.67 -7.35 1.37
CA ALA A 173 21.46 -6.58 2.59
C ALA A 173 22.50 -6.99 3.65
N LYS A 174 23.19 -5.99 4.22
CA LYS A 174 24.22 -6.16 5.26
C LYS A 174 23.89 -5.42 6.56
N ALA A 175 22.92 -4.53 6.52
CA ALA A 175 22.45 -3.77 7.66
C ALA A 175 20.96 -4.00 7.89
N ASP A 176 20.48 -3.73 9.10
CA ASP A 176 19.06 -3.91 9.42
C ASP A 176 18.17 -3.01 8.58
N ASN A 177 18.64 -1.82 8.22
CA ASN A 177 17.91 -0.89 7.37
C ASN A 177 18.04 -1.19 5.87
N GLU A 178 18.69 -2.29 5.49
CA GLU A 178 18.80 -2.76 4.12
C GLU A 178 17.82 -3.88 3.81
N ILE A 179 17.19 -3.82 2.63
CA ILE A 179 16.37 -4.89 2.09
C ILE A 179 16.90 -5.34 0.73
N ASN A 180 16.88 -6.64 0.45
CA ASN A 180 17.25 -7.16 -0.85
C ASN A 180 16.17 -6.83 -1.86
N ALA A 181 16.55 -6.15 -2.94
CA ALA A 181 15.66 -5.90 -4.06
C ALA A 181 15.31 -7.21 -4.77
N ILE A 182 14.06 -7.30 -5.24
CA ILE A 182 13.61 -8.40 -6.08
C ILE A 182 14.36 -8.33 -7.41
N SER A 183 15.03 -9.44 -7.77
CA SER A 183 15.76 -9.54 -9.02
C SER A 183 14.84 -9.25 -10.21
N SER A 184 15.29 -8.35 -11.10
CA SER A 184 14.53 -7.87 -12.26
C SER A 184 13.19 -7.17 -11.95
N ALA A 185 12.91 -6.83 -10.69
CA ALA A 185 11.73 -6.06 -10.27
C ALA A 185 12.11 -4.95 -9.27
N THR A 186 13.15 -4.17 -9.61
CA THR A 186 13.64 -3.10 -8.75
C THR A 186 12.64 -1.95 -8.60
N ILE A 187 11.81 -1.68 -9.62
CA ILE A 187 10.76 -0.65 -9.54
C ILE A 187 9.74 -1.02 -8.45
N THR A 188 9.26 -2.27 -8.44
CA THR A 188 8.38 -2.77 -7.38
C THR A 188 9.05 -2.74 -6.01
N SER A 189 10.33 -3.14 -5.93
CA SER A 189 11.08 -3.09 -4.66
C SER A 189 11.21 -1.66 -4.11
N ASN A 190 11.43 -0.69 -5.01
CA ASN A 190 11.49 0.72 -4.69
C ASN A 190 10.12 1.22 -4.17
N ALA A 191 9.04 0.94 -4.90
CA ALA A 191 7.67 1.32 -4.52
C ALA A 191 7.27 0.74 -3.14
N VAL A 192 7.63 -0.52 -2.86
CA VAL A 192 7.36 -1.10 -1.54
C VAL A 192 8.16 -0.40 -0.44
N THR A 193 9.45 -0.17 -0.69
CA THR A 193 10.33 0.51 0.27
C THR A 193 9.87 1.96 0.54
N HIS A 194 9.44 2.67 -0.51
CA HIS A 194 8.84 4.01 -0.42
C HIS A 194 7.57 3.99 0.44
N GLY A 195 6.65 3.05 0.20
CA GLY A 195 5.44 2.91 1.01
C GLY A 195 5.74 2.66 2.50
N VAL A 196 6.71 1.79 2.80
CA VAL A 196 7.11 1.51 4.20
C VAL A 196 7.74 2.73 4.85
N ASN A 197 8.65 3.43 4.17
CA ASN A 197 9.26 4.64 4.70
C ASN A 197 8.23 5.76 4.89
N GLY A 198 7.27 5.88 3.97
CA GLY A 198 6.15 6.80 4.10
C GLY A 198 5.33 6.53 5.37
N ALA A 199 5.06 5.25 5.67
CA ALA A 199 4.38 4.86 6.90
C ALA A 199 5.21 5.19 8.17
N ILE A 200 6.53 4.94 8.16
CA ILE A 200 7.42 5.28 9.28
C ILE A 200 7.35 6.78 9.58
N TYR A 201 7.53 7.62 8.56
CA TYR A 201 7.49 9.08 8.74
C TYR A 201 6.08 9.60 9.06
N CYS A 202 5.03 8.90 8.64
CA CYS A 202 3.66 9.23 9.07
C CYS A 202 3.49 9.01 10.58
N VAL A 203 3.95 7.88 11.12
CA VAL A 203 3.92 7.63 12.57
C VAL A 203 4.78 8.62 13.33
N ASP A 204 5.98 8.91 12.81
CA ASP A 204 6.86 9.91 13.41
C ASP A 204 6.19 11.29 13.46
N PHE A 205 5.54 11.73 12.36
CA PHE A 205 4.76 12.96 12.33
C PHE A 205 3.64 12.99 13.40
N ILE A 206 2.88 11.90 13.51
CA ILE A 206 1.75 11.78 14.46
C ILE A 206 2.22 11.75 15.91
N THR A 207 3.36 11.11 16.18
CA THR A 207 3.90 10.97 17.54
C THR A 207 4.75 12.16 17.98
N GLY A 208 5.07 13.10 17.08
CA GLY A 208 5.60 14.42 17.42
C GLY A 208 6.87 14.85 16.69
N GLY A 209 7.40 14.07 15.76
CA GLY A 209 8.57 14.43 14.94
C GLY A 209 8.34 15.59 13.96
N GLY A 210 7.07 15.90 13.65
CA GLY A 210 6.68 17.00 12.76
C GLY A 210 6.37 18.34 13.44
N LYS A 211 6.65 18.48 14.74
CA LYS A 211 6.43 19.72 15.52
C LYS A 211 7.69 20.56 15.64
#